data_AF-A0A378JIE3-F1
#
_entry.id   AF-A0A378JIE3-F1
#
_cell.length_a   1.000
_cell.length_b   1.000
_cell.length_c   1.000
_cell.angle_alpha   90.00
_cell.angle_beta   90.00
_cell.angle_gamma   90.00
#
_symmetry.space_group_name_H-M   'P 1'
#
loop_
_entity.id
_entity.type
_entity.pdbx_description
1 polymer ?
#
loop_
_entity_poly.entity_id
_entity_poly.type
_entity_poly.pdbx_seq_one_letter_code
_entity_poly.pdbx_strand_id
1 'polypeptide(L)'
;MRKQSLRQAANRYLQLDNRGSIKDKKHRTFVIHKMINDLFKLGIVPCSWLSLNHDHIHYLIIHWKKEKIKPATMMDYMTTIRIFLSNIGHHIEKFDNKSLGLTRSYSGKRKKQVSEDFWINIIDPMPRLIMGLQTQFGLTFREAISLIPDIHIQEHTLWITREIAFNSLDRIIPIRYDQQKQIVEELIQFTQGNRNLVNSLPYEAIRVLWRSALSAHKLSSNKTYRYLYAQQLKKNLSPVLGCYQTNWIIRDEMGIKSPNTLWLYLNE
;
A
#
# COMPACT_ATOMS: atom_id res chain seq x y z
N MET A 1 37.59 -10.16 -4.55
CA MET A 1 37.20 -10.36 -5.97
C MET A 1 35.77 -10.87 -6.16
N ARG A 2 35.38 -12.06 -5.65
CA ARG A 2 34.05 -12.68 -5.93
C ARG A 2 32.84 -11.78 -5.63
N LYS A 3 32.83 -11.10 -4.46
CA LYS A 3 31.78 -10.14 -4.07
C LYS A 3 31.57 -9.01 -5.10
N GLN A 4 32.65 -8.41 -5.58
CA GLN A 4 32.58 -7.30 -6.53
C GLN A 4 32.06 -7.76 -7.89
N SER A 5 32.47 -8.94 -8.35
CA SER A 5 31.97 -9.54 -9.60
C SER A 5 30.46 -9.76 -9.56
N LEU A 6 29.94 -10.40 -8.51
CA LEU A 6 28.49 -10.60 -8.33
C LEU A 6 27.73 -9.26 -8.33
N ARG A 7 28.29 -8.25 -7.64
CA ARG A 7 27.68 -6.93 -7.53
C ARG A 7 27.65 -6.19 -8.87
N GLN A 8 28.73 -6.25 -9.65
CA GLN A 8 28.79 -5.64 -10.98
C GLN A 8 27.77 -6.27 -11.92
N ALA A 9 27.69 -7.61 -11.96
CA ALA A 9 26.72 -8.33 -12.77
C ALA A 9 25.27 -7.97 -12.37
N ALA A 10 24.96 -7.95 -11.08
CA ALA A 10 23.63 -7.55 -10.60
C ALA A 10 23.30 -6.10 -10.95
N ASN A 11 24.26 -5.17 -10.81
CA ASN A 11 24.04 -3.77 -11.13
C ASN A 11 23.72 -3.55 -12.61
N ARG A 12 24.43 -4.24 -13.52
CA ARG A 12 24.14 -4.16 -14.96
C ARG A 12 22.69 -4.57 -15.25
N TYR A 13 22.25 -5.69 -14.67
CA TYR A 13 20.87 -6.14 -14.81
C TYR A 13 19.87 -5.13 -14.22
N LEU A 14 20.10 -4.69 -12.98
CA LEU A 14 19.17 -3.80 -12.26
C LEU A 14 19.06 -2.40 -12.89
N GLN A 15 20.10 -1.92 -13.57
CA GLN A 15 20.08 -0.67 -14.32
C GLN A 15 19.23 -0.76 -15.60
N LEU A 16 19.23 -1.93 -16.25
CA LEU A 16 18.44 -2.17 -17.46
C LEU A 16 16.97 -2.54 -17.15
N ASP A 17 16.69 -3.06 -15.95
CA ASP A 17 15.33 -3.45 -15.54
C ASP A 17 14.44 -2.23 -15.24
N ASN A 18 13.69 -1.81 -16.26
CA ASN A 18 12.83 -0.64 -16.18
C ASN A 18 11.46 -0.88 -15.53
N ARG A 19 11.16 -2.10 -15.06
CA ARG A 19 9.83 -2.44 -14.52
C ARG A 19 9.59 -1.90 -13.11
N GLY A 20 8.33 -1.57 -12.82
CA GLY A 20 7.87 -1.13 -11.50
C GLY A 20 8.24 0.31 -11.14
N SER A 21 7.75 0.77 -9.99
CA SER A 21 7.97 2.15 -9.53
C SER A 21 9.44 2.40 -9.14
N ILE A 22 9.83 3.68 -9.01
CA ILE A 22 11.16 4.06 -8.50
C ILE A 22 11.43 3.43 -7.13
N LYS A 23 10.41 3.33 -6.28
CA LYS A 23 10.50 2.69 -4.96
C LYS A 23 10.79 1.19 -5.08
N ASP A 24 10.09 0.50 -5.98
CA ASP A 24 10.29 -0.94 -6.21
C ASP A 24 11.68 -1.22 -6.76
N LYS A 25 12.16 -0.38 -7.71
CA LYS A 25 13.54 -0.44 -8.23
C LYS A 25 14.56 -0.32 -7.10
N LYS A 26 14.42 0.68 -6.23
CA LYS A 26 15.30 0.87 -5.06
C LYS A 26 15.24 -0.34 -4.10
N HIS A 27 14.05 -0.87 -3.83
CA HIS A 27 13.88 -2.04 -2.98
C HIS A 27 14.57 -3.28 -3.57
N ARG A 28 14.39 -3.56 -4.86
CA ARG A 28 15.07 -4.69 -5.53
C ARG A 28 16.59 -4.59 -5.41
N THR A 29 17.15 -3.42 -5.71
CA THR A 29 18.59 -3.16 -5.58
C THR A 29 19.07 -3.38 -4.15
N PHE A 30 18.34 -2.86 -3.16
CA PHE A 30 18.66 -3.05 -1.76
C PHE A 30 18.69 -4.54 -1.37
N VAL A 31 17.67 -5.32 -1.73
CA VAL A 31 17.58 -6.75 -1.39
C VAL A 31 18.73 -7.54 -2.00
N ILE A 32 19.01 -7.34 -3.29
CA ILE A 32 20.09 -8.07 -3.97
C ILE A 32 21.45 -7.69 -3.39
N HIS A 33 21.70 -6.41 -3.10
CA HIS A 33 22.95 -5.99 -2.45
C HIS A 33 23.06 -6.53 -1.02
N LYS A 34 21.95 -6.56 -0.27
CA LYS A 34 21.91 -7.15 1.07
C LYS A 34 22.29 -8.63 1.03
N MET A 35 21.71 -9.41 0.12
CA MET A 35 22.06 -10.82 -0.06
C MET A 35 23.55 -11.01 -0.35
N ILE A 36 24.11 -10.25 -1.30
CA ILE A 36 25.55 -10.34 -1.63
C ILE A 36 26.42 -10.01 -0.42
N ASN A 37 26.06 -8.95 0.32
CA ASN A 37 26.80 -8.54 1.51
C ASN A 37 26.73 -9.58 2.63
N ASP A 38 25.57 -10.19 2.84
CA ASP A 38 25.37 -11.18 3.89
C ASP A 38 26.02 -12.53 3.54
N LEU A 39 25.97 -12.97 2.27
CA LEU A 39 26.77 -14.12 1.79
C LEU A 39 28.27 -13.89 2.00
N PHE A 40 28.73 -12.65 1.81
CA PHE A 40 30.13 -12.27 2.07
C PHE A 40 30.48 -12.32 3.55
N LYS A 41 29.63 -11.80 4.44
CA LYS A 41 29.84 -11.89 5.89
C LYS A 41 29.90 -13.34 6.38
N LEU A 42 29.12 -14.22 5.77
CA LEU A 42 29.08 -15.65 6.08
C LEU A 42 30.26 -16.44 5.47
N GLY A 43 31.09 -15.82 4.63
CA GLY A 43 32.22 -16.49 3.97
C GLY A 43 31.83 -17.45 2.84
N ILE A 44 30.55 -17.49 2.45
CA ILE A 44 29.98 -18.42 1.46
C ILE A 44 29.61 -17.70 0.16
N VAL A 45 30.50 -16.87 -0.37
CA VAL A 45 30.22 -16.17 -1.63
C VAL A 45 30.39 -17.12 -2.81
N PRO A 46 29.35 -17.34 -3.63
CA PRO A 46 29.48 -18.20 -4.80
C PRO A 46 30.41 -17.57 -5.84
N CYS A 47 31.02 -18.40 -6.69
CA CYS A 47 31.91 -17.92 -7.75
C CYS A 47 31.19 -17.10 -8.82
N SER A 48 29.92 -17.43 -9.08
CA SER A 48 29.04 -16.75 -10.03
C SER A 48 27.59 -16.82 -9.56
N TRP A 49 26.70 -16.08 -10.23
CA TRP A 49 25.26 -16.17 -9.97
C TRP A 49 24.68 -17.57 -10.26
N LEU A 50 25.19 -18.24 -11.30
CA LEU A 50 24.78 -19.60 -11.67
C LEU A 50 25.27 -20.65 -10.68
N SER A 51 26.31 -20.34 -9.89
CA SER A 51 26.83 -21.21 -8.84
C SER A 51 26.08 -21.06 -7.50
N LEU A 52 25.11 -20.15 -7.42
CA LEU A 52 24.26 -20.01 -6.24
C LEU A 52 23.36 -21.25 -6.12
N ASN A 53 23.41 -21.93 -4.99
CA ASN A 53 22.66 -23.18 -4.76
C ASN A 53 21.79 -23.07 -3.50
N HIS A 54 21.10 -24.17 -3.19
CA HIS A 54 20.19 -24.25 -2.04
C HIS A 54 20.90 -23.99 -0.70
N ASP A 55 22.13 -24.44 -0.51
CA ASP A 55 22.88 -24.26 0.75
C ASP A 55 23.15 -22.80 1.04
N HIS A 56 23.53 -22.03 0.01
CA HIS A 56 23.73 -20.58 0.15
C HIS A 56 22.47 -19.88 0.67
N ILE A 57 21.31 -20.24 0.13
CA ILE A 57 20.01 -19.71 0.54
C ILE A 57 19.69 -20.13 1.98
N HIS A 58 19.91 -21.40 2.31
CA HIS A 58 19.63 -21.93 3.63
C HIS A 58 20.45 -21.21 4.72
N TYR A 59 21.75 -21.04 4.51
CA TYR A 59 22.61 -20.29 5.43
C TYR A 59 22.22 -18.82 5.54
N LEU A 60 21.82 -18.19 4.42
CA LEU A 60 21.33 -16.81 4.43
C LEU A 60 20.06 -16.66 5.28
N ILE A 61 19.12 -17.60 5.19
CA ILE A 61 17.90 -17.60 6.00
C ILE A 61 18.22 -17.78 7.48
N ILE A 62 19.13 -18.71 7.82
CA ILE A 62 19.58 -18.90 9.21
C ILE A 62 20.17 -17.59 9.73
N HIS A 63 21.02 -16.93 8.95
CA HIS A 63 21.61 -15.64 9.31
C HIS A 63 20.52 -14.57 9.53
N TRP A 64 19.57 -14.42 8.63
CA TRP A 64 18.48 -13.45 8.77
C TRP A 64 17.55 -13.73 9.96
N LYS A 65 17.33 -15.01 10.30
CA LYS A 65 16.63 -15.41 11.52
C LYS A 65 17.40 -14.98 12.77
N LYS A 66 18.73 -15.16 12.81
CA LYS A 66 19.61 -14.70 13.90
C LYS A 66 19.60 -13.18 14.06
N GLU A 67 19.56 -12.45 12.94
CA GLU A 67 19.42 -10.99 12.88
C GLU A 67 17.99 -10.50 13.21
N LYS A 68 17.09 -11.40 13.60
CA LYS A 68 15.68 -11.10 13.96
C LYS A 68 14.91 -10.39 12.85
N ILE A 69 15.24 -10.65 11.58
CA ILE A 69 14.45 -10.16 10.45
C ILE A 69 13.06 -10.81 10.48
N LYS A 70 12.02 -10.00 10.35
CA LYS A 70 10.63 -10.49 10.40
C LYS A 70 10.37 -11.54 9.30
N PRO A 71 9.61 -12.61 9.57
CA PRO A 71 9.28 -13.62 8.56
C PRO A 71 8.68 -13.04 7.27
N ALA A 72 7.76 -12.08 7.40
CA ALA A 72 7.17 -11.40 6.25
C ALA A 72 8.22 -10.66 5.39
N THR A 73 9.21 -10.02 6.02
CA THR A 73 10.30 -9.34 5.33
C THR A 73 11.24 -10.33 4.63
N MET A 74 11.56 -11.47 5.27
CA MET A 74 12.34 -12.53 4.62
C MET A 74 11.62 -13.10 3.40
N MET A 75 10.31 -13.35 3.48
CA MET A 75 9.50 -13.83 2.36
C MET A 75 9.46 -12.83 1.19
N ASP A 76 9.41 -11.53 1.50
CA ASP A 76 9.48 -10.44 0.52
C ASP A 76 10.85 -10.40 -0.17
N TYR A 77 11.93 -10.48 0.60
CA TYR A 77 13.30 -10.60 0.06
C TYR A 77 13.44 -11.82 -0.85
N MET A 78 12.94 -12.98 -0.43
CA MET A 78 13.00 -14.21 -1.21
C MET A 78 12.23 -14.09 -2.53
N THR A 79 11.07 -13.41 -2.54
CA THR A 79 10.34 -13.12 -3.78
C THR A 79 11.18 -12.29 -4.74
N THR A 80 11.81 -11.23 -4.24
CA THR A 80 12.71 -10.38 -5.04
C THR A 80 13.89 -11.18 -5.60
N ILE A 81 14.52 -12.03 -4.78
CA ILE A 81 15.67 -12.85 -5.20
C ILE A 81 15.25 -13.84 -6.28
N ARG A 82 14.12 -14.55 -6.13
CA ARG A 82 13.60 -15.47 -7.16
C ARG A 82 13.39 -14.80 -8.49
N ILE A 83 12.72 -13.64 -8.48
CA ILE A 83 12.47 -12.88 -9.70
C ILE A 83 13.80 -12.51 -10.37
N PHE A 84 14.76 -12.00 -9.60
CA PHE A 84 16.08 -11.68 -10.11
C PHE A 84 16.78 -12.90 -10.73
N LEU A 85 16.85 -14.02 -10.01
CA LEU A 85 17.49 -15.25 -10.48
C LEU A 85 16.83 -15.78 -11.76
N SER A 86 15.50 -15.82 -11.80
CA SER A 86 14.75 -16.23 -12.99
C SER A 86 15.05 -15.34 -14.19
N ASN A 87 15.20 -14.03 -14.01
CA ASN A 87 15.48 -13.11 -15.12
C ASN A 87 16.91 -13.24 -15.66
N ILE A 88 17.86 -13.74 -14.86
CA ILE A 88 19.23 -14.06 -15.32
C ILE A 88 19.37 -15.52 -15.77
N GLY A 89 18.26 -16.26 -15.91
CA GLY A 89 18.23 -17.65 -16.37
C GLY A 89 18.70 -18.66 -15.33
N HIS A 90 18.69 -18.31 -14.04
CA HIS A 90 19.10 -19.21 -12.95
C HIS A 90 17.89 -19.74 -12.18
N HIS A 91 17.82 -21.06 -12.05
CA HIS A 91 16.75 -21.76 -11.33
C HIS A 91 17.34 -22.64 -10.24
N ILE A 92 16.78 -22.53 -9.03
CA ILE A 92 17.16 -23.35 -7.87
C ILE A 92 15.94 -24.22 -7.52
N GLU A 93 16.14 -25.53 -7.42
CA GLU A 93 15.09 -26.46 -7.02
C GLU A 93 14.59 -26.17 -5.59
N LYS A 94 13.29 -26.40 -5.35
CA LYS A 94 12.64 -26.22 -4.03
C LYS A 94 12.88 -24.83 -3.43
N PHE A 95 13.02 -23.81 -4.27
CA PHE A 95 13.30 -22.45 -3.84
C PHE A 95 12.02 -21.66 -3.54
N ASP A 96 10.94 -22.28 -3.03
CA ASP A 96 9.70 -21.59 -2.64
C ASP A 96 9.62 -21.34 -1.12
N ASN A 97 8.70 -20.48 -0.66
CA ASN A 97 8.64 -20.14 0.77
C ASN A 97 8.32 -21.36 1.64
N LYS A 98 7.51 -22.30 1.12
CA LYS A 98 7.09 -23.51 1.82
C LYS A 98 8.28 -24.43 2.07
N SER A 99 9.04 -24.76 1.03
CA SER A 99 10.22 -25.63 1.12
C SER A 99 11.32 -25.01 1.98
N LEU A 100 11.43 -23.67 1.98
CA LEU A 100 12.36 -22.93 2.84
C LEU A 100 11.89 -22.79 4.31
N GLY A 101 10.73 -23.34 4.67
CA GLY A 101 10.18 -23.25 6.03
C GLY A 101 9.87 -21.81 6.46
N LEU A 102 9.55 -20.93 5.50
CA LEU A 102 9.22 -19.53 5.74
C LEU A 102 7.70 -19.37 5.81
N THR A 103 7.18 -19.30 7.03
CA THR A 103 5.76 -19.02 7.32
C THR A 103 5.62 -17.74 8.13
N ARG A 104 4.56 -16.97 7.88
CA ARG A 104 4.19 -15.84 8.73
C ARG A 104 2.95 -16.16 9.54
N SER A 105 2.96 -15.82 10.82
CA SER A 105 1.76 -15.88 11.65
C SER A 105 0.89 -14.65 11.41
N TYR A 106 -0.42 -14.87 11.30
CA TYR A 106 -1.41 -13.80 11.31
C TYR A 106 -2.00 -13.73 12.71
N SER A 107 -1.50 -12.83 13.55
CA SER A 107 -2.15 -12.59 14.84
C SER A 107 -3.39 -11.74 14.61
N GLY A 108 -4.57 -12.35 14.85
CA GLY A 108 -5.84 -11.63 14.87
C GLY A 108 -5.88 -10.68 16.06
N LYS A 109 -5.43 -9.44 15.88
CA LYS A 109 -5.58 -8.42 16.91
C LYS A 109 -7.06 -8.06 17.04
N ARG A 110 -7.56 -7.91 18.28
CA ARG A 110 -8.90 -7.37 18.55
C ARG A 110 -9.05 -6.03 17.83
N LYS A 111 -10.09 -5.93 17.02
CA LYS A 111 -10.37 -4.77 16.17
C LYS A 111 -11.12 -3.73 17.01
N LYS A 112 -10.60 -2.50 17.05
CA LYS A 112 -11.38 -1.37 17.57
C LYS A 112 -12.44 -1.02 16.52
N GLN A 113 -13.72 -1.09 16.90
CA GLN A 113 -14.79 -0.62 16.04
C GLN A 113 -14.71 0.91 15.94
N VAL A 114 -14.76 1.41 14.71
CA VAL A 114 -14.75 2.83 14.39
C VAL A 114 -16.04 3.11 13.62
N SER A 115 -16.79 4.14 14.00
CA SER A 115 -17.98 4.56 13.26
C SER A 115 -17.60 5.30 11.98
N GLU A 116 -18.47 5.28 10.97
CA GLU A 116 -18.32 6.03 9.71
C GLU A 116 -18.24 7.55 9.93
N ASP A 117 -18.91 8.06 10.97
CA ASP A 117 -18.93 9.48 11.36
C ASP A 117 -17.80 9.86 12.32
N PHE A 118 -16.86 8.95 12.56
CA PHE A 118 -15.76 9.19 13.51
C PHE A 118 -14.93 10.42 13.17
N TRP A 119 -14.86 10.81 11.89
CA TRP A 119 -14.14 11.99 11.41
C TRP A 119 -14.55 13.28 12.14
N ILE A 120 -15.82 13.40 12.57
CA ILE A 120 -16.35 14.57 13.30
C ILE A 120 -15.59 14.80 14.63
N ASN A 121 -15.08 13.74 15.25
CA ASN A 121 -14.37 13.82 16.53
C ASN A 121 -12.92 14.31 16.41
N ILE A 122 -12.41 14.50 15.19
CA ILE A 122 -11.05 14.98 14.94
C ILE A 122 -11.08 16.51 14.95
N ILE A 123 -10.33 17.11 15.88
CA ILE A 123 -10.31 18.56 16.09
C ILE A 123 -9.58 19.29 14.96
N ASP A 124 -8.42 18.77 14.55
CA ASP A 124 -7.60 19.39 13.50
C ASP A 124 -8.29 19.25 12.13
N PRO A 125 -8.54 20.36 11.41
CA PRO A 125 -9.29 20.36 10.16
C PRO A 125 -8.64 19.48 9.08
N MET A 126 -7.32 19.42 8.99
CA MET A 126 -6.67 18.70 7.89
C MET A 126 -6.76 17.17 8.06
N PRO A 127 -6.40 16.57 9.22
CA PRO A 127 -6.70 15.18 9.52
C PRO A 127 -8.21 14.87 9.50
N ARG A 128 -9.08 15.80 9.92
CA ARG A 128 -10.54 15.63 9.84
C ARG A 128 -11.01 15.44 8.40
N LEU A 129 -10.62 16.34 7.50
CA LEU A 129 -10.90 16.24 6.06
C LEU A 129 -10.35 14.93 5.47
N ILE A 130 -9.12 14.55 5.81
CA ILE A 130 -8.53 13.29 5.34
C ILE A 130 -9.36 12.08 5.83
N MET A 131 -9.78 12.06 7.09
CA MET A 131 -10.60 10.96 7.61
C MET A 131 -11.96 10.94 6.90
N GLY A 132 -12.64 12.09 6.79
CA GLY A 132 -13.94 12.20 6.11
C GLY A 132 -13.88 11.74 4.66
N LEU A 133 -12.88 12.19 3.90
CA LEU A 133 -12.66 11.76 2.51
C LEU A 133 -12.37 10.24 2.40
N GLN A 134 -11.71 9.64 3.39
CA GLN A 134 -11.53 8.19 3.41
C GLN A 134 -12.84 7.46 3.77
N THR A 135 -13.55 7.88 4.81
CA THR A 135 -14.69 7.13 5.35
C THR A 135 -15.99 7.36 4.60
N GLN A 136 -16.17 8.53 3.97
CA GLN A 136 -17.41 8.93 3.29
C GLN A 136 -17.31 8.91 1.76
N PHE A 137 -16.11 8.88 1.19
CA PHE A 137 -15.90 8.73 -0.26
C PHE A 137 -15.04 7.52 -0.62
N GLY A 138 -14.55 6.80 0.39
CA GLY A 138 -13.70 5.66 0.16
C GLY A 138 -12.38 6.04 -0.50
N LEU A 139 -11.84 7.25 -0.35
CA LEU A 139 -10.56 7.61 -0.99
C LEU A 139 -9.36 6.94 -0.29
N THR A 140 -8.25 6.80 -1.00
CA THR A 140 -6.95 6.54 -0.37
C THR A 140 -6.40 7.83 0.27
N PHE A 141 -5.44 7.70 1.20
CA PHE A 141 -4.75 8.87 1.77
C PHE A 141 -4.17 9.79 0.71
N ARG A 142 -3.54 9.22 -0.33
CA ARG A 142 -2.91 10.01 -1.39
C ARG A 142 -3.93 10.74 -2.26
N GLU A 143 -5.04 10.09 -2.59
CA GLU A 143 -6.14 10.74 -3.32
C GLU A 143 -6.73 11.88 -2.50
N ALA A 144 -7.02 11.64 -1.21
CA ALA A 144 -7.62 12.63 -0.33
C ALA A 144 -6.80 13.93 -0.22
N ILE A 145 -5.47 13.83 -0.11
CA ILE A 145 -4.61 15.03 0.00
C ILE A 145 -4.33 15.70 -1.35
N SER A 146 -4.56 15.02 -2.48
CA SER A 146 -4.29 15.55 -3.82
C SER A 146 -5.54 16.15 -4.48
N LEU A 147 -6.70 16.02 -3.85
CA LEU A 147 -7.97 16.45 -4.40
C LEU A 147 -8.03 18.00 -4.48
N ILE A 148 -8.34 18.51 -5.66
CA ILE A 148 -8.56 19.93 -5.96
C ILE A 148 -10.05 20.14 -6.24
N PRO A 149 -10.81 20.83 -5.37
CA PRO A 149 -12.26 20.96 -5.53
C PRO A 149 -12.72 21.47 -6.89
N ASP A 150 -12.15 22.56 -7.41
CA ASP A 150 -12.58 23.17 -8.69
C ASP A 150 -12.42 22.24 -9.91
N ILE A 151 -11.62 21.19 -9.80
CA ILE A 151 -11.38 20.21 -10.87
C ILE A 151 -12.17 18.93 -10.63
N HIS A 152 -12.13 18.43 -9.39
CA HIS A 152 -12.60 17.09 -9.06
C HIS A 152 -14.02 17.05 -8.53
N ILE A 153 -14.61 18.18 -8.13
CA ILE A 153 -15.96 18.25 -7.59
C ILE A 153 -16.88 18.83 -8.65
N GLN A 154 -17.88 18.03 -9.04
CA GLN A 154 -18.99 18.42 -9.89
C GLN A 154 -20.26 18.35 -9.04
N GLU A 155 -21.33 19.03 -9.45
CA GLU A 155 -22.54 19.29 -8.63
C GLU A 155 -22.97 18.13 -7.70
N HIS A 156 -23.01 16.90 -8.20
CA HIS A 156 -23.43 15.72 -7.44
C HIS A 156 -22.42 14.58 -7.42
N THR A 157 -21.19 14.83 -7.86
CA THR A 157 -20.20 13.77 -8.05
C THR A 157 -18.77 14.23 -7.81
N LEU A 158 -17.97 13.33 -7.26
CA LEU A 158 -16.52 13.45 -7.18
C LEU A 158 -15.89 12.72 -8.36
N TRP A 159 -15.25 13.45 -9.27
CA TRP A 159 -14.48 12.91 -10.37
C TRP A 159 -13.03 12.70 -9.94
N ILE A 160 -12.63 11.43 -9.77
CA ILE A 160 -11.24 11.08 -9.45
C ILE A 160 -10.51 10.79 -10.76
N THR A 161 -9.67 11.73 -11.19
CA THR A 161 -8.90 11.60 -12.42
C THR A 161 -7.72 10.65 -12.25
N ARG A 162 -7.22 10.10 -13.36
CA ARG A 162 -6.08 9.18 -13.44
C ARG A 162 -4.81 9.71 -12.82
N GLU A 163 -4.64 11.03 -12.77
CA GLU A 163 -3.46 11.69 -12.19
C GLU A 163 -3.40 11.50 -10.67
N ILE A 164 -4.56 11.53 -10.00
CA ILE A 164 -4.65 11.36 -8.54
C ILE A 164 -5.06 9.94 -8.14
N ALA A 165 -5.75 9.20 -9.02
CA ALA A 165 -6.23 7.85 -8.74
C ALA A 165 -5.08 6.88 -8.41
N PHE A 166 -5.20 6.13 -7.32
CA PHE A 166 -4.13 5.21 -6.89
C PHE A 166 -3.82 4.08 -7.89
N ASN A 167 -4.77 3.80 -8.79
CA ASN A 167 -4.69 2.77 -9.82
C ASN A 167 -4.60 3.36 -11.25
N SER A 168 -4.47 4.69 -11.36
CA SER A 168 -4.41 5.45 -12.62
C SER A 168 -5.60 5.23 -13.55
N LEU A 169 -6.78 4.96 -13.00
CA LEU A 169 -8.04 4.86 -13.74
C LEU A 169 -9.01 5.95 -13.25
N ASP A 170 -9.60 6.66 -14.21
CA ASP A 170 -10.66 7.62 -13.94
C ASP A 170 -11.86 6.91 -13.33
N ARG A 171 -12.48 7.52 -12.31
CA ARG A 171 -13.73 7.02 -11.72
C ARG A 171 -14.57 8.14 -11.14
N ILE A 172 -15.85 7.88 -10.94
CA ILE A 172 -16.82 8.83 -10.40
C ILE A 172 -17.38 8.27 -9.09
N ILE A 173 -17.49 9.12 -8.08
CA ILE A 173 -18.08 8.76 -6.78
C ILE A 173 -19.26 9.70 -6.52
N PRO A 174 -20.50 9.19 -6.44
CA PRO A 174 -21.67 10.02 -6.17
C PRO A 174 -21.67 10.63 -4.77
N ILE A 175 -22.13 11.88 -4.67
CA ILE A 175 -22.44 12.58 -3.41
C ILE A 175 -23.89 12.24 -3.06
N ARG A 176 -24.08 11.27 -2.16
CA ARG A 176 -25.37 10.69 -1.77
C ARG A 176 -25.91 11.25 -0.46
N TYR A 177 -25.05 11.52 0.51
CA TYR A 177 -25.43 11.82 1.89
C TYR A 177 -25.03 13.24 2.28
N ASP A 178 -25.72 13.81 3.26
CA ASP A 178 -25.46 15.19 3.71
C ASP A 178 -24.09 15.32 4.38
N GLN A 179 -23.58 14.27 5.04
CA GLN A 179 -22.20 14.23 5.54
C GLN A 179 -21.17 14.40 4.43
N GLN A 180 -21.42 13.85 3.24
CA GLN A 180 -20.53 14.00 2.09
C GLN A 180 -20.54 15.45 1.57
N LYS A 181 -21.71 16.10 1.53
CA LYS A 181 -21.83 17.52 1.17
C LYS A 181 -21.08 18.41 2.15
N GLN A 182 -21.23 18.17 3.45
CA GLN A 182 -20.52 18.91 4.50
C GLN A 182 -18.99 18.80 4.34
N ILE A 183 -18.47 17.60 4.06
CA ILE A 183 -17.03 17.39 3.84
C ILE A 183 -16.56 18.15 2.59
N VAL A 184 -17.35 18.15 1.52
CA VAL A 184 -17.05 18.88 0.29
C VAL A 184 -17.01 20.39 0.52
N GLU A 185 -18.00 20.94 1.22
CA GLU A 185 -18.06 22.36 1.58
C GLU A 185 -16.86 22.75 2.47
N GLU A 186 -16.55 21.94 3.48
CA GLU A 186 -15.40 22.17 4.36
C GLU A 186 -14.08 22.14 3.57
N LEU A 187 -13.95 21.20 2.61
CA LEU A 187 -12.76 21.10 1.77
C LEU A 187 -12.62 22.33 0.85
N ILE A 188 -13.71 22.78 0.23
CA ILE A 188 -13.72 23.98 -0.62
C ILE A 188 -13.29 25.20 0.20
N GLN A 189 -13.85 25.37 1.39
CA GLN A 189 -13.48 26.47 2.30
C GLN A 189 -12.01 26.40 2.70
N PHE A 190 -11.52 25.21 3.07
CA PHE A 190 -10.14 25.02 3.53
C PHE A 190 -9.10 25.25 2.42
N THR A 191 -9.42 24.86 1.19
CA THR A 191 -8.50 24.92 0.04
C THR A 191 -8.73 26.12 -0.87
N GLN A 192 -9.76 26.93 -0.60
CA GLN A 192 -10.19 28.03 -1.47
C GLN A 192 -10.59 27.57 -2.89
N GLY A 193 -11.04 26.31 -3.02
CA GLY A 193 -11.50 25.71 -4.27
C GLY A 193 -10.39 25.22 -5.22
N ASN A 194 -9.40 26.07 -5.51
CA ASN A 194 -8.41 25.82 -6.55
C ASN A 194 -7.11 25.14 -6.09
N ARG A 195 -7.03 24.71 -4.82
CA ARG A 195 -5.85 24.05 -4.24
C ARG A 195 -6.21 22.67 -3.69
N ASN A 196 -5.18 21.89 -3.38
CA ASN A 196 -5.29 20.66 -2.58
C ASN A 196 -4.56 20.82 -1.24
N LEU A 197 -4.65 19.81 -0.37
CA LEU A 197 -4.04 19.86 0.96
C LEU A 197 -2.50 19.96 0.89
N VAL A 198 -1.88 19.35 -0.12
CA VAL A 198 -0.41 19.40 -0.33
C VAL A 198 0.06 20.79 -0.75
N ASN A 199 -0.79 21.62 -1.34
CA ASN A 199 -0.46 23.03 -1.58
C ASN A 199 -0.37 23.84 -0.28
N SER A 200 -1.09 23.44 0.77
CA SER A 200 -1.07 24.13 2.07
C SER A 200 0.09 23.66 2.96
N LEU A 201 0.39 22.36 2.96
CA LEU A 201 1.51 21.80 3.74
C LEU A 201 2.28 20.72 2.96
N PRO A 202 3.61 20.61 3.16
CA PRO A 202 4.40 19.55 2.55
C PRO A 202 3.87 18.16 2.92
N TYR A 203 3.93 17.22 1.97
CA TYR A 203 3.42 15.85 2.13
C TYR A 203 3.84 15.17 3.44
N GLU A 204 5.12 15.27 3.83
CA GLU A 204 5.60 14.63 5.06
C GLU A 204 5.03 15.31 6.33
N ALA A 205 4.79 16.62 6.31
CA ALA A 205 4.14 17.33 7.41
C ALA A 205 2.68 16.87 7.57
N ILE A 206 1.92 16.78 6.47
CA ILE A 206 0.55 16.24 6.48
C ILE A 206 0.54 14.82 7.03
N ARG A 207 1.48 13.99 6.61
CA ARG A 207 1.59 12.61 7.08
C ARG A 207 1.90 12.53 8.58
N VAL A 208 2.71 13.43 9.12
CA VAL A 208 2.96 13.52 10.57
C VAL A 208 1.70 13.96 11.31
N LEU A 209 1.01 15.01 10.85
CA LEU A 209 -0.26 15.47 11.43
C LEU A 209 -1.31 14.37 11.45
N TRP A 210 -1.51 13.70 10.31
CA TRP A 210 -2.41 12.56 10.17
C TRP A 210 -2.10 11.45 11.18
N ARG A 211 -0.83 11.06 11.31
CA ARG A 211 -0.40 10.04 12.27
C ARG A 211 -0.61 10.46 13.71
N SER A 212 -0.34 11.72 14.03
CA SER A 212 -0.55 12.29 15.35
C SER A 212 -2.03 12.25 15.74
N ALA A 213 -2.91 12.70 14.84
CA ALA A 213 -4.36 12.64 15.03
C ALA A 213 -4.87 11.20 15.26
N LEU A 214 -4.43 10.25 14.43
CA LEU A 214 -4.78 8.83 14.64
C LEU A 214 -4.28 8.32 16.00
N SER A 215 -3.05 8.65 16.37
CA SER A 215 -2.47 8.23 17.65
C SER A 215 -3.23 8.79 18.85
N ALA A 216 -3.64 10.07 18.79
CA ALA A 216 -4.45 10.72 19.83
C ALA A 216 -5.76 9.97 20.09
N HIS A 217 -6.34 9.36 19.05
CA HIS A 217 -7.56 8.55 19.15
C HIS A 217 -7.31 7.04 19.29
N LYS A 218 -6.08 6.61 19.55
CA LYS A 218 -5.69 5.19 19.66
C LYS A 218 -6.02 4.38 18.40
N LEU A 219 -5.87 5.01 17.24
CA LEU A 219 -6.09 4.45 15.92
C LEU A 219 -4.77 4.08 15.24
N SER A 220 -4.79 3.07 14.37
CA SER A 220 -3.58 2.58 13.71
C SER A 220 -3.30 3.34 12.43
N SER A 221 -2.12 3.94 12.33
CA SER A 221 -1.64 4.60 11.11
C SER A 221 -1.23 3.65 9.99
N ASN A 222 -1.22 2.33 10.25
CA ASN A 222 -0.93 1.30 9.24
C ASN A 222 -2.19 0.79 8.55
N LYS A 223 -3.37 1.25 8.98
CA LYS A 223 -4.65 0.91 8.39
C LYS A 223 -5.14 2.04 7.52
N THR A 224 -5.99 1.68 6.56
CA THR A 224 -6.85 2.64 5.87
C THR A 224 -8.24 2.57 6.50
N TYR A 225 -8.94 3.70 6.54
CA TYR A 225 -10.29 3.76 7.08
C TYR A 225 -11.37 3.74 6.00
N ARG A 226 -10.96 3.63 4.72
CA ARG A 226 -11.87 3.54 3.57
C ARG A 226 -12.75 2.27 3.55
N TYR A 227 -12.45 1.28 4.39
CA TYR A 227 -13.32 0.12 4.55
C TYR A 227 -14.69 0.50 5.12
N LEU A 228 -14.78 1.57 5.91
CA LEU A 228 -16.03 2.08 6.46
C LEU A 228 -16.99 2.47 5.34
N TYR A 229 -16.48 3.13 4.30
CA TYR A 229 -17.26 3.45 3.10
C TYR A 229 -17.81 2.19 2.42
N ALA A 230 -16.96 1.17 2.24
CA ALA A 230 -17.37 -0.10 1.64
C ALA A 230 -18.50 -0.78 2.45
N GLN A 231 -18.37 -0.81 3.78
CA GLN A 231 -19.35 -1.39 4.68
C GLN A 231 -20.66 -0.62 4.67
N GLN A 232 -20.61 0.72 4.70
CA GLN A 232 -21.77 1.59 4.64
C GLN A 232 -22.54 1.41 3.32
N LEU A 233 -21.85 1.48 2.17
CA LEU A 233 -22.47 1.23 0.86
C LEU A 233 -23.06 -0.19 0.78
N LYS A 234 -22.34 -1.19 1.31
CA LYS A 234 -22.84 -2.56 1.34
C LYS A 234 -24.15 -2.65 2.10
N LYS A 235 -24.21 -2.04 3.28
CA LYS A 235 -25.41 -2.01 4.14
C LYS A 235 -26.58 -1.31 3.45
N ASN A 236 -26.33 -0.17 2.81
CA ASN A 236 -27.39 0.68 2.29
C ASN A 236 -27.90 0.22 0.90
N LEU A 237 -27.02 -0.29 0.04
CA LEU A 237 -27.39 -0.65 -1.34
C LEU A 237 -27.72 -2.13 -1.54
N SER A 238 -27.19 -3.04 -0.70
CA SER A 238 -27.49 -4.48 -0.87
C SER A 238 -28.98 -4.82 -0.79
N PRO A 239 -29.81 -4.19 0.07
CA PRO A 239 -31.25 -4.43 0.08
C PRO A 239 -31.97 -4.05 -1.22
N VAL A 240 -31.42 -3.10 -1.98
CA VAL A 240 -32.04 -2.54 -3.19
C VAL A 240 -31.50 -3.20 -4.46
N LEU A 241 -30.18 -3.37 -4.55
CA LEU A 241 -29.48 -3.81 -5.77
C LEU A 241 -29.01 -5.27 -5.71
N GLY A 242 -29.14 -5.90 -4.54
CA GLY A 242 -28.58 -7.21 -4.28
C GLY A 242 -27.04 -7.21 -4.19
N CYS A 243 -26.50 -8.35 -3.79
CA CYS A 243 -25.10 -8.44 -3.39
C CYS A 243 -24.09 -8.21 -4.52
N TYR A 244 -24.37 -8.74 -5.71
CA TYR A 244 -23.46 -8.68 -6.85
C TYR A 244 -23.27 -7.25 -7.36
N GLN A 245 -24.38 -6.56 -7.69
CA GLN A 245 -24.34 -5.19 -8.20
C GLN A 245 -23.74 -4.23 -7.17
N THR A 246 -24.09 -4.38 -5.90
CA THR A 246 -23.51 -3.57 -4.82
C THR A 246 -21.99 -3.75 -4.72
N ASN A 247 -21.50 -4.99 -4.81
CA ASN A 247 -20.06 -5.26 -4.78
C ASN A 247 -19.34 -4.68 -6.00
N TRP A 248 -20.00 -4.64 -7.16
CA TRP A 248 -19.47 -4.01 -8.37
C TRP A 248 -19.36 -2.49 -8.18
N ILE A 249 -20.41 -1.83 -7.70
CA ILE A 249 -20.43 -0.39 -7.40
C ILE A 249 -19.33 -0.01 -6.42
N ILE A 250 -19.20 -0.73 -5.30
CA ILE A 250 -18.15 -0.46 -4.31
C ILE A 250 -16.76 -0.57 -4.95
N ARG A 251 -16.55 -1.58 -5.81
CA ARG A 251 -15.26 -1.75 -6.49
C ARG A 251 -14.98 -0.64 -7.49
N ASP A 252 -15.98 -0.19 -8.23
CA ASP A 252 -15.86 0.89 -9.18
C ASP A 252 -15.50 2.20 -8.46
N GLU A 253 -16.32 2.62 -7.49
CA GLU A 253 -16.16 3.87 -6.73
C GLU A 253 -14.88 3.90 -5.90
N MET A 254 -14.42 2.75 -5.40
CA MET A 254 -13.16 2.64 -4.66
C MET A 254 -11.97 2.28 -5.57
N GLY A 255 -12.15 2.08 -6.87
CA GLY A 255 -11.09 1.66 -7.80
C GLY A 255 -10.46 0.29 -7.48
N ILE A 256 -11.18 -0.60 -6.80
CA ILE A 256 -10.68 -1.91 -6.35
C ILE A 256 -10.78 -2.95 -7.47
N LYS A 257 -9.62 -3.35 -8.00
CA LYS A 257 -9.54 -4.41 -9.02
C LYS A 257 -9.82 -5.81 -8.46
N SER A 258 -9.33 -6.14 -7.27
CA SER A 258 -9.37 -7.51 -6.73
C SER A 258 -10.60 -7.77 -5.85
N PRO A 259 -11.39 -8.84 -6.11
CA PRO A 259 -12.46 -9.27 -5.22
C PRO A 259 -11.98 -9.56 -3.79
N ASN A 260 -10.76 -10.09 -3.63
CA ASN A 260 -10.18 -10.37 -2.32
C ASN A 260 -9.93 -9.09 -1.52
N THR A 261 -9.54 -8.00 -2.19
CA THR A 261 -9.36 -6.69 -1.53
C THR A 261 -10.70 -6.14 -1.05
N LEU A 262 -11.76 -6.25 -1.85
CA LEU A 262 -13.11 -5.88 -1.40
C LEU A 262 -13.53 -6.72 -0.19
N TRP A 263 -13.34 -8.04 -0.25
CA TRP A 263 -13.68 -8.93 0.85
C TRP A 263 -12.96 -8.53 2.14
N LEU A 264 -11.68 -8.17 2.07
CA LEU A 264 -10.94 -7.68 3.23
C LEU A 264 -11.56 -6.42 3.83
N TYR A 265 -11.96 -5.45 3.01
CA TYR A 265 -12.63 -4.24 3.51
C TYR A 265 -14.00 -4.52 4.12
N LEU A 266 -14.79 -5.41 3.51
CA LEU A 266 -16.09 -5.76 4.07
C LEU A 266 -15.97 -6.52 5.41
N ASN A 267 -14.85 -7.19 5.65
CA ASN A 267 -14.60 -8.00 6.84
C ASN A 267 -13.47 -7.43 7.74
N GLU A 268 -13.20 -6.13 7.68
CA GLU A 268 -12.10 -5.48 8.43
C GLU A 268 -12.33 -5.33 9.94
#